data_AF-A0A8T1TFY2-F1
#
_entry.id   AF-A0A8T1TFY2-F1
#
_cell.length_a   1.000
_cell.length_b   1.000
_cell.length_c   1.000
_cell.angle_alpha   90.00
_cell.angle_beta   90.00
_cell.angle_gamma   90.00
#
_symmetry.space_group_name_H-M   'P 1'
#
loop_
_entity.id
_entity.type
_entity.pdbx_description
1 polymer ?
#
loop_
_entity_poly.entity_id
_entity_poly.type
_entity_poly.pdbx_seq_one_letter_code
_entity_poly.pdbx_strand_id
1 'polypeptide(L)'
;MVKYRFRMVSLVKIIPALDPGDWYAALDLQDAYFHIHIFEGHRRFLRFLVGQDHYQFTVLPFGLSTAPRVFTKCMAVVAAFLRRRGVQLFPYLDDWLLKGNSRSQVQNHLQLLLTTCANLGLRVNEAKSTLVPVQRI
;
A
#
# COMPACT_ATOMS: atom_id res chain seq x y z
N MET A 1 24.10 10.96 9.90
CA MET A 1 22.70 10.66 9.57
C MET A 1 22.42 9.19 9.84
N VAL A 2 21.55 8.86 10.80
CA VAL A 2 21.25 7.46 11.16
C VAL A 2 20.45 6.81 10.03
N LYS A 3 21.04 5.83 9.32
CA LYS A 3 20.34 5.05 8.30
C LYS A 3 19.54 3.94 8.98
N TYR A 4 18.24 4.13 9.13
CA TYR A 4 17.35 3.09 9.64
C TYR A 4 17.11 2.04 8.56
N ARG A 5 17.64 0.84 8.77
CA ARG A 5 17.32 -0.33 7.94
C ARG A 5 15.88 -0.78 8.20
N PHE A 6 15.15 -1.09 7.14
CA PHE A 6 13.85 -1.74 7.22
C PHE A 6 13.76 -2.79 6.11
N ARG A 7 12.89 -3.79 6.31
CA ARG A 7 12.63 -4.81 5.31
C ARG A 7 11.29 -4.50 4.65
N MET A 8 11.32 -4.36 3.33
CA MET A 8 10.12 -4.41 2.51
C MET A 8 9.75 -5.87 2.25
N VAL A 9 8.47 -6.10 1.97
CA VAL A 9 8.09 -7.33 1.28
C VAL A 9 8.80 -7.30 -0.08
N SER A 10 9.43 -8.41 -0.45
CA SER A 10 10.13 -8.53 -1.72
C SER A 10 9.37 -9.50 -2.60
N LEU A 11 9.37 -9.26 -3.92
CA LEU A 11 8.82 -10.20 -4.91
C LEU A 11 9.40 -11.60 -4.75
N VAL A 12 10.67 -11.73 -4.34
CA VAL A 12 11.34 -13.02 -4.06
C VAL A 12 10.60 -13.83 -2.97
N LYS A 13 9.86 -13.16 -2.07
CA LYS A 13 9.03 -13.82 -1.05
C LYS A 13 7.58 -14.01 -1.48
N ILE A 14 7.08 -13.17 -2.39
CA ILE A 14 5.70 -13.23 -2.86
C ILE A 14 5.56 -14.35 -3.89
N ILE A 15 6.44 -14.39 -4.90
CA ILE A 15 6.36 -15.33 -6.02
C ILE A 15 6.26 -16.79 -5.57
N PRO A 16 7.09 -17.29 -4.62
CA PRO A 16 7.00 -18.69 -4.18
C PRO A 16 5.73 -19.00 -3.37
N ALA A 17 4.98 -17.99 -2.93
CA ALA A 17 3.73 -18.16 -2.22
C ALA A 17 2.51 -18.17 -3.17
N LEU A 18 2.71 -18.08 -4.49
CA LEU A 18 1.66 -18.15 -5.49
C LEU A 18 1.59 -19.58 -6.03
N ASP A 19 0.41 -20.21 -5.91
CA ASP A 19 0.22 -21.58 -6.38
C ASP A 19 -0.62 -21.61 -7.67
N PRO A 20 -0.35 -22.55 -8.60
CA PRO A 20 -1.21 -22.80 -9.73
C PRO A 20 -2.64 -23.14 -9.29
N GLY A 21 -3.64 -22.52 -9.90
CA GLY A 21 -5.07 -22.77 -9.63
C GLY A 21 -5.69 -21.86 -8.57
N ASP A 22 -4.87 -21.13 -7.80
CA ASP A 22 -5.36 -20.10 -6.89
C ASP A 22 -5.97 -18.91 -7.64
N TRP A 23 -6.75 -18.15 -6.89
CA TRP A 23 -7.42 -16.93 -7.33
C TRP A 23 -6.74 -15.72 -6.72
N TYR A 24 -6.72 -14.65 -7.51
CA TYR A 24 -6.00 -13.43 -7.20
C TYR A 24 -6.84 -12.20 -7.50
N ALA A 25 -6.60 -11.12 -6.74
CA ALA A 25 -7.02 -9.77 -7.08
C ALA A 25 -5.85 -8.83 -6.80
N ALA A 26 -5.68 -7.79 -7.61
CA ALA A 26 -4.66 -6.76 -7.40
C ALA A 26 -5.33 -5.42 -7.13
N LEU A 27 -4.76 -4.67 -6.20
CA LEU A 27 -5.20 -3.34 -5.82
C LEU A 27 -4.02 -2.38 -5.91
N ASP A 28 -4.20 -1.30 -6.66
CA ASP A 28 -3.22 -0.21 -6.80
C ASP A 28 -3.69 0.98 -5.96
N LEU A 29 -2.84 1.50 -5.06
CA LEU A 29 -3.15 2.69 -4.28
C LEU A 29 -2.82 3.97 -5.04
N GLN A 30 -3.78 4.90 -5.13
CA GLN A 30 -3.59 6.18 -5.81
C GLN A 30 -2.72 7.13 -4.96
N ASP A 31 -1.69 7.74 -5.55
CA ASP A 31 -0.81 8.71 -4.88
C ASP A 31 -0.12 8.21 -3.60
N ALA A 32 -0.16 6.89 -3.33
CA ALA A 32 0.79 6.20 -2.47
C ALA A 32 1.09 6.91 -1.14
N TYR A 33 2.30 7.49 -1.05
CA TYR A 33 2.85 8.22 0.08
C TYR A 33 1.98 9.40 0.53
N PHE A 34 1.23 10.04 -0.37
CA PHE A 34 0.41 11.21 -0.03
C PHE A 34 -0.73 10.90 0.94
N HIS A 35 -1.05 9.63 1.17
CA HIS A 35 -1.98 9.23 2.25
C HIS A 35 -1.43 9.47 3.66
N ILE A 36 -0.11 9.63 3.81
CA ILE A 36 0.52 9.75 5.12
C ILE A 36 0.76 11.23 5.43
N HIS A 37 0.01 11.78 6.40
CA HIS A 37 0.23 13.14 6.86
C HIS A 37 1.57 13.30 7.59
N ILE A 38 2.23 14.44 7.34
CA ILE A 38 3.42 14.85 8.06
C ILE A 38 3.02 15.68 9.27
N PHE A 39 3.57 15.28 10.42
CA PHE A 39 3.48 16.04 11.67
C PHE A 39 3.89 17.49 11.44
N GLU A 40 3.07 18.42 11.93
CA GLU A 40 3.18 19.84 11.60
C GLU A 40 4.57 20.42 11.89
N GLY A 41 5.17 20.07 13.04
CA GLY A 41 6.52 20.50 13.42
C GLY A 41 7.65 20.00 12.50
N HIS A 42 7.39 18.99 11.67
CA HIS A 42 8.35 18.47 10.69
C HIS A 42 8.18 19.06 9.28
N ARG A 43 7.04 19.70 8.97
CA ARG A 43 6.75 20.23 7.62
C ARG A 43 7.78 21.27 7.15
N ARG A 44 8.37 22.02 8.09
CA ARG A 44 9.45 22.99 7.81
C ARG A 44 10.68 22.38 7.13
N PHE A 45 10.95 21.09 7.35
CA PHE A 45 12.07 20.37 6.72
C PHE A 45 11.76 19.90 5.29
N LEU A 46 10.50 20.03 4.87
CA LEU A 46 10.00 19.62 3.55
C LEU A 46 9.57 20.82 2.71
N ARG A 47 10.22 21.97 2.93
CA ARG A 47 9.97 23.20 2.18
C ARG A 47 10.65 23.16 0.82
N PHE A 48 10.00 23.74 -0.17
CA PHE A 48 10.53 23.92 -1.51
C PHE A 48 10.08 25.28 -2.08
N LEU A 49 10.75 25.71 -3.14
CA LEU A 49 10.51 26.98 -3.82
C LEU A 49 9.91 26.73 -5.19
N VAL A 50 8.91 27.51 -5.56
CA VAL A 50 8.38 27.60 -6.93
C VAL A 50 8.34 29.08 -7.29
N GLY A 51 9.20 29.50 -8.22
CA GLY A 51 9.40 30.94 -8.48
C GLY A 51 9.97 31.64 -7.26
N GLN A 52 9.21 32.59 -6.70
CA GLN A 52 9.55 33.33 -5.47
C GLN A 52 8.77 32.85 -4.24
N ASP A 53 7.83 31.91 -4.43
CA ASP A 53 6.93 31.49 -3.37
C ASP A 53 7.44 30.22 -2.66
N HIS A 54 7.30 30.22 -1.34
CA HIS A 54 7.67 29.09 -0.49
C HIS A 54 6.47 28.18 -0.23
N TYR A 55 6.65 26.90 -0.51
CA TYR A 55 5.68 25.85 -0.23
C TYR A 55 6.26 24.83 0.74
N GLN A 56 5.39 24.05 1.38
CA GLN A 56 5.79 22.92 2.21
C GLN A 56 4.85 21.75 2.01
N PHE A 57 5.39 20.55 2.00
CA PHE A 57 4.58 19.35 1.98
C PHE A 57 3.87 19.14 3.33
N THR A 58 2.57 18.85 3.27
CA THR A 58 1.73 18.49 4.43
C THR A 58 1.55 16.96 4.56
N VAL A 59 1.89 16.23 3.50
CA VAL A 59 1.86 14.77 3.37
C VAL A 59 3.25 14.26 2.99
N LEU A 60 3.49 12.96 3.12
CA LEU A 60 4.78 12.34 2.90
C LEU A 60 5.17 12.45 1.41
N PRO A 61 6.21 13.22 1.05
CA PRO A 61 6.52 13.48 -0.34
C PRO A 61 7.33 12.36 -0.99
N PHE A 62 7.20 12.22 -2.31
CA PHE A 62 8.14 11.47 -3.12
C PHE A 62 9.54 12.11 -3.09
N GLY A 63 10.58 11.30 -3.33
CA GLY A 63 11.97 11.75 -3.28
C GLY A 63 12.56 11.80 -1.86
N LEU A 64 11.74 11.75 -0.80
CA LEU A 64 12.24 11.64 0.57
C LEU A 64 12.78 10.23 0.84
N SER A 65 14.06 10.12 1.19
CA SER A 65 14.74 8.83 1.42
C SER A 65 14.09 7.94 2.48
N THR A 66 13.33 8.53 3.42
CA THR A 66 12.61 7.80 4.47
C THR A 66 11.18 7.44 4.09
N ALA A 67 10.63 7.96 2.99
CA ALA A 67 9.23 7.73 2.62
C ALA A 67 8.88 6.26 2.42
N PRO A 68 9.66 5.44 1.69
CA PRO A 68 9.35 4.02 1.54
C PRO A 68 9.26 3.28 2.89
N ARG A 69 10.12 3.65 3.85
CA ARG A 69 10.12 3.06 5.20
C ARG A 69 8.86 3.42 5.97
N VAL A 70 8.52 4.71 6.00
CA VAL A 70 7.34 5.20 6.74
C VAL A 70 6.09 4.54 6.17
N PHE A 71 5.93 4.59 4.85
CA PHE A 71 4.78 4.01 4.17
C PHE A 71 4.67 2.50 4.42
N THR A 72 5.75 1.73 4.22
CA THR A 72 5.77 0.29 4.48
C THR A 72 5.38 -0.03 5.92
N LYS A 73 5.84 0.76 6.90
CA LYS A 73 5.49 0.55 8.31
C LYS A 73 4.02 0.83 8.61
N CYS A 74 3.45 1.88 8.03
CA CYS A 74 2.02 2.16 8.13
C CYS A 74 1.19 1.04 7.49
N MET A 75 1.51 0.64 6.26
CA MET A 75 0.76 -0.38 5.53
C MET A 75 0.90 -1.77 6.15
N ALA A 76 2.01 -2.06 6.84
CA ALA A 76 2.17 -3.30 7.59
C ALA A 76 1.12 -3.48 8.70
N VAL A 77 0.64 -2.38 9.31
CA VAL A 77 -0.42 -2.42 10.33
C VAL A 77 -1.76 -2.80 9.68
N VAL A 78 -2.07 -2.20 8.53
CA VAL A 78 -3.29 -2.51 7.75
C VAL A 78 -3.28 -3.97 7.30
N ALA A 79 -2.15 -4.43 6.75
CA ALA A 79 -1.99 -5.81 6.32
C ALA A 79 -2.10 -6.80 7.49
N ALA A 80 -1.53 -6.48 8.66
CA ALA A 80 -1.66 -7.32 9.86
C ALA A 80 -3.11 -7.40 10.35
N PHE A 81 -3.85 -6.30 10.29
CA PHE A 81 -5.28 -6.28 10.61
C PHE A 81 -6.10 -7.19 9.68
N LEU A 82 -5.88 -7.10 8.36
CA LEU A 82 -6.58 -7.94 7.38
C LEU A 82 -6.18 -9.41 7.49
N ARG A 83 -4.89 -9.72 7.69
CA ARG A 83 -4.39 -11.09 7.88
C ARG A 83 -4.99 -11.78 9.11
N ARG A 84 -5.22 -11.04 10.21
CA ARG A 84 -5.93 -11.56 11.40
C ARG A 84 -7.38 -11.95 11.11
N ARG A 85 -7.96 -11.47 10.00
CA ARG A 85 -9.30 -11.83 9.52
C ARG A 85 -9.28 -12.89 8.42
N GLY A 86 -8.15 -13.58 8.23
CA GLY A 86 -8.00 -14.66 7.24
C GLY A 86 -7.62 -14.18 5.83
N VAL A 87 -7.39 -12.89 5.62
CA VAL A 87 -7.04 -12.34 4.31
C VAL A 87 -5.58 -12.61 3.98
N GLN A 88 -5.31 -13.36 2.91
CA GLN A 88 -3.96 -13.55 2.38
C GLN A 88 -3.55 -12.36 1.50
N LEU A 89 -2.98 -11.34 2.13
CA LEU A 89 -2.57 -10.09 1.49
C LEU A 89 -1.05 -9.93 1.43
N PHE A 90 -0.54 -9.56 0.27
CA PHE A 90 0.87 -9.28 -0.02
C PHE A 90 1.03 -7.83 -0.51
N PRO A 91 1.22 -6.87 0.41
CA PRO A 91 1.47 -5.48 0.02
C PRO A 91 2.91 -5.30 -0.46
N TYR A 92 3.09 -4.72 -1.64
CA TYR A 92 4.37 -4.29 -2.20
C TYR A 92 4.29 -2.79 -2.55
N LEU A 93 4.65 -1.95 -1.59
CA LEU A 93 4.37 -0.50 -1.67
C LEU A 93 2.88 -0.28 -1.99
N ASP A 94 2.58 0.26 -3.15
CA ASP A 94 1.24 0.64 -3.60
C ASP A 94 0.51 -0.50 -4.33
N ASP A 95 1.26 -1.51 -4.79
CA ASP A 95 0.74 -2.70 -5.46
C ASP A 95 0.42 -3.80 -4.44
N TRP A 96 -0.86 -4.07 -4.23
CA TRP A 96 -1.33 -5.01 -3.22
C TRP A 96 -1.93 -6.24 -3.88
N LEU A 97 -1.32 -7.39 -3.65
CA LEU A 97 -1.80 -8.67 -4.18
C LEU A 97 -2.60 -9.42 -3.12
N LEU A 98 -3.82 -9.80 -3.47
CA LEU A 98 -4.71 -10.65 -2.70
C LEU A 98 -4.68 -12.06 -3.29
N LYS A 99 -4.64 -13.07 -2.42
CA LYS A 99 -4.65 -14.50 -2.77
C LYS A 99 -5.81 -15.22 -2.07
N GLY A 100 -6.33 -16.26 -2.71
CA GLY A 100 -7.24 -17.22 -2.09
C GLY A 100 -7.44 -18.47 -2.95
N ASN A 101 -8.02 -19.52 -2.37
CA ASN A 101 -8.18 -20.82 -3.04
C ASN A 101 -9.48 -20.93 -3.86
N SER A 102 -10.35 -19.92 -3.80
CA SER A 102 -11.57 -19.86 -4.61
C SER A 102 -11.93 -18.43 -5.01
N ARG A 103 -12.63 -18.29 -6.14
CA ARG A 103 -13.11 -17.00 -6.64
C ARG A 103 -13.95 -16.26 -5.61
N SER A 104 -14.87 -16.96 -4.96
CA SER A 104 -15.79 -16.39 -3.95
C SER A 104 -15.04 -15.91 -2.70
N GLN A 105 -14.05 -16.67 -2.24
CA GLN A 105 -13.20 -16.25 -1.12
C GLN A 105 -12.46 -14.95 -1.44
N VAL A 106 -11.81 -14.87 -2.60
CA VAL A 106 -11.08 -13.66 -3.01
C VAL A 106 -12.03 -12.48 -3.18
N GLN A 107 -13.24 -12.69 -3.74
CA GLN A 107 -14.25 -11.65 -3.85
C GLN A 107 -14.65 -11.10 -2.47
N ASN A 108 -14.92 -11.98 -1.49
CA ASN A 108 -15.29 -11.56 -0.13
C ASN A 108 -14.15 -10.82 0.58
N HIS A 109 -12.92 -11.33 0.45
CA HIS A 109 -11.73 -10.68 0.99
C HIS A 109 -11.44 -9.34 0.32
N LEU A 110 -11.69 -9.21 -0.98
CA LEU A 110 -11.54 -7.97 -1.71
C LEU A 110 -12.53 -6.92 -1.22
N GLN A 111 -13.79 -7.28 -0.99
CA GLN A 111 -14.79 -6.36 -0.41
C GLN A 111 -14.37 -5.86 0.98
N LEU A 112 -13.86 -6.76 1.82
CA LEU A 112 -13.31 -6.40 3.13
C LEU A 112 -12.11 -5.45 3.01
N LEU A 113 -11.19 -5.72 2.07
CA LEU A 113 -10.04 -4.89 1.78
C LEU A 113 -10.47 -3.49 1.32
N LEU A 114 -11.38 -3.38 0.34
CA LEU A 114 -11.88 -2.11 -0.19
C LEU A 114 -12.57 -1.29 0.89
N THR A 115 -13.41 -1.91 1.71
CA THR A 115 -14.07 -1.24 2.85
C THR A 115 -13.06 -0.76 3.88
N THR A 116 -12.02 -1.55 4.15
CA THR A 116 -10.94 -1.15 5.06
C THR A 116 -10.15 0.04 4.50
N CYS A 117 -9.82 0.03 3.21
CA CYS A 117 -9.16 1.15 2.54
C CYS A 117 -10.01 2.42 2.61
N ALA A 118 -11.29 2.34 2.26
CA ALA A 118 -12.22 3.47 2.32
C ALA A 118 -12.31 4.08 3.73
N ASN A 119 -12.45 3.25 4.77
CA ASN A 119 -12.52 3.71 6.15
C ASN A 119 -11.22 4.37 6.65
N LEU A 120 -10.07 4.00 6.07
CA LEU A 120 -8.77 4.57 6.39
C LEU A 120 -8.41 5.78 5.49
N GLY A 121 -9.26 6.12 4.53
CA GLY A 121 -8.97 7.15 3.53
C GLY A 121 -7.88 6.76 2.52
N LEU A 122 -7.56 5.47 2.39
CA LEU A 122 -6.67 4.96 1.35
C LEU A 122 -7.43 4.89 0.04
N ARG A 123 -7.05 5.74 -0.90
CA ARG A 123 -7.67 5.82 -2.22
C ARG A 123 -7.13 4.72 -3.13
N VAL A 124 -8.04 4.02 -3.77
CA VAL A 124 -7.75 2.92 -4.69
C VAL A 124 -7.88 3.43 -6.11
N ASN A 125 -6.91 3.09 -6.94
CA ASN A 125 -6.94 3.35 -8.37
C ASN A 125 -7.63 2.19 -9.08
N GLU A 126 -8.96 2.29 -9.24
CA GLU A 126 -9.77 1.21 -9.81
C GLU A 126 -9.34 0.86 -11.24
N ALA A 127 -8.92 1.84 -12.05
CA ALA A 127 -8.53 1.63 -13.44
C ALA A 127 -7.24 0.80 -13.59
N LYS A 128 -6.35 0.82 -12.58
CA LYS A 128 -5.14 0.00 -12.54
C LYS A 128 -5.28 -1.24 -11.66
N SER A 129 -6.41 -1.40 -10.98
CA SER A 129 -6.67 -2.52 -10.10
C SER A 129 -7.35 -3.66 -10.86
N THR A 130 -7.04 -4.90 -10.48
CA THR A 130 -7.76 -6.10 -10.92
C THR A 130 -8.78 -6.47 -9.83
N LEU A 131 -9.96 -5.85 -9.88
CA LEU A 131 -11.01 -5.97 -8.86
C LEU A 131 -12.01 -7.12 -9.11
N VAL A 132 -11.82 -7.86 -10.20
CA VAL A 132 -12.52 -9.12 -10.45
C VAL A 132 -11.50 -10.24 -10.25
N PRO A 133 -11.76 -11.24 -9.37
CA PRO A 133 -10.78 -12.27 -9.12
C PRO A 133 -10.46 -13.08 -10.38
N VAL A 134 -9.17 -13.35 -10.59
CA VAL A 134 -8.60 -14.05 -11.75
C VAL A 134 -7.61 -15.13 -11.31
N GLN A 135 -7.37 -16.14 -12.14
CA GLN A 135 -6.35 -17.18 -11.86
C GLN A 135 -5.00 -16.90 -12.53
N ARG A 136 -4.91 -15.82 -13.32
CA ARG A 136 -3.69 -15.32 -13.97
C ARG A 136 -3.62 -13.83 -13.74
N ILE A 137 -2.51 -13.36 -13.18
CA ILE A 137 -2.27 -11.97 -12.80
C ILE A 137 -0.94 -11.48 -13.35
#